data_AF-A0A1A9UKR8-F1
#
_entry.id   AF-A0A1A9UKR8-F1
#
_cell.length_a   1.000
_cell.length_b   1.000
_cell.length_c   1.000
_cell.angle_alpha   90.00
_cell.angle_beta   90.00
_cell.angle_gamma   90.00
#
_symmetry.space_group_name_H-M   'P 1'
#
loop_
_entity.id
_entity.type
_entity.pdbx_description
1 polymer ?
#
loop_
_entity_poly.entity_id
_entity_poly.type
_entity_poly.pdbx_seq_one_letter_code
_entity_poly.pdbx_strand_id
1 'polypeptide(L)'
;MNANSFGFFDRSIFDLQSISYKSYQENGTKYIKSRKVLDDKLQQQLNSCAGEIFLTGISKETRAEQIVEIASLLGELYLLRFKVDHSGKSRGFAYLQYMDPNFMPIALRQLPLLFRQYKCAMIRVKQSRNSCKLLLKGICDMSPEIVFNMLEQSIRFEKLVGREICRGYFEYQIIFSCNSEAVFARRDLLRNITKFGRNVAVLWMK
;
A
#
# COMPACT_ATOMS: atom_id res chain seq x y z
N MET A 1 -49.57 -18.43 17.27
CA MET A 1 -48.85 -18.82 16.05
C MET A 1 -47.80 -17.77 15.78
N ASN A 2 -46.53 -18.17 15.86
CA ASN A 2 -45.37 -17.30 15.76
C ASN A 2 -45.09 -16.89 14.31
N ALA A 3 -44.85 -15.60 14.10
CA ALA A 3 -44.08 -15.12 12.95
C ALA A 3 -42.95 -14.24 13.50
N ASN A 4 -41.84 -14.89 13.87
CA ASN A 4 -40.57 -14.22 14.11
C ASN A 4 -40.01 -13.75 12.76
N SER A 5 -40.18 -12.48 12.46
CA SER A 5 -39.41 -11.78 11.44
C SER A 5 -37.98 -11.60 11.93
N PHE A 6 -37.10 -12.54 11.60
CA PHE A 6 -35.66 -12.41 11.82
C PHE A 6 -35.10 -11.32 10.88
N GLY A 7 -34.88 -10.13 11.42
CA GLY A 7 -34.06 -9.10 10.79
C GLY A 7 -32.58 -9.51 10.83
N PHE A 8 -32.05 -9.98 9.71
CA PHE A 8 -30.62 -10.26 9.51
C PHE A 8 -29.98 -9.19 8.60
N PHE A 9 -29.94 -7.95 9.05
CA PHE A 9 -29.07 -6.91 8.49
C PHE A 9 -28.88 -5.83 9.55
N ASP A 10 -27.95 -5.98 10.51
CA ASP A 10 -27.51 -4.77 11.22
C ASP A 10 -26.16 -4.75 11.94
N ARG A 11 -25.26 -5.74 11.82
CA ARG A 11 -23.89 -5.58 12.34
C ARG A 11 -22.88 -6.30 11.47
N SER A 12 -21.92 -5.55 10.90
CA SER A 12 -20.77 -6.16 10.23
C SER A 12 -19.94 -6.94 11.24
N ILE A 13 -19.38 -8.09 10.85
CA ILE A 13 -18.38 -8.84 11.65
C ILE A 13 -17.16 -7.94 12.02
N PHE A 14 -16.98 -6.83 11.30
CA PHE A 14 -15.92 -5.84 11.50
C PHE A 14 -16.36 -4.57 12.24
N ASP A 15 -17.67 -4.37 12.48
CA ASP A 15 -18.18 -3.28 13.33
C ASP A 15 -17.96 -3.60 14.83
N LEU A 16 -17.81 -4.88 15.16
CA LEU A 16 -17.21 -5.35 16.41
C LEU A 16 -15.71 -5.51 16.18
N GLN A 17 -14.88 -5.25 17.20
CA GLN A 17 -13.45 -5.56 17.15
C GLN A 17 -13.27 -7.05 16.82
N SER A 18 -13.12 -7.38 15.53
CA SER A 18 -12.94 -8.74 15.07
C SER A 18 -11.72 -9.34 15.78
N ILE A 19 -11.86 -10.56 16.28
CA ILE A 19 -10.73 -11.30 16.88
C ILE A 19 -9.59 -11.42 15.86
N SER A 20 -9.94 -11.48 14.57
CA SER A 20 -8.98 -11.67 13.48
C SER A 20 -8.42 -10.36 12.91
N TYR A 21 -9.12 -9.23 13.08
CA TYR A 21 -8.74 -7.97 12.44
C TYR A 21 -8.80 -6.76 13.40
N LYS A 22 -7.88 -5.82 13.23
CA LYS A 22 -7.87 -4.52 13.91
C LYS A 22 -8.27 -3.44 12.92
N SER A 23 -9.26 -2.63 13.27
CA SER A 23 -9.59 -1.40 12.54
C SER A 23 -9.10 -0.16 13.28
N TYR A 24 -8.56 0.80 12.56
CA TYR A 24 -8.13 2.10 13.06
C TYR A 24 -8.06 3.11 11.91
N GLN A 25 -7.99 4.41 12.23
CA GLN A 25 -7.88 5.46 11.23
C GLN A 25 -6.67 6.34 11.51
N GLU A 26 -5.92 6.67 10.47
CA GLU A 26 -4.75 7.54 10.54
C GLU A 26 -4.59 8.31 9.22
N ASN A 27 -4.34 9.62 9.28
CA ASN A 27 -4.00 10.47 8.14
C ASN A 27 -4.92 10.28 6.91
N GLY A 28 -6.24 10.32 7.12
CA GLY A 28 -7.23 10.15 6.05
C GLY A 28 -7.30 8.75 5.45
N THR A 29 -6.87 7.73 6.20
CA THR A 29 -6.92 6.32 5.80
C THR A 29 -7.55 5.51 6.92
N LYS A 30 -8.62 4.78 6.60
CA LYS A 30 -9.17 3.73 7.46
C LYS A 30 -8.45 2.42 7.14
N TYR A 31 -7.85 1.82 8.16
CA TYR A 31 -7.12 0.57 8.08
C TYR A 31 -8.01 -0.55 8.61
N ILE A 32 -7.99 -1.69 7.94
CA ILE A 32 -8.44 -2.98 8.48
C ILE A 32 -7.29 -3.94 8.26
N LYS A 33 -6.56 -4.28 9.33
CA LYS A 33 -5.33 -5.08 9.29
C LYS A 33 -5.51 -6.36 10.08
N SER A 34 -4.99 -7.48 9.57
CA SER A 34 -5.01 -8.74 10.31
C SER A 34 -4.20 -8.64 11.61
N ARG A 35 -4.66 -9.36 12.63
CA ARG A 35 -3.97 -9.51 13.92
C ARG A 35 -3.04 -10.72 13.97
N LYS A 36 -2.99 -11.54 12.90
CA LYS A 36 -2.10 -12.70 12.86
C LYS A 36 -0.65 -12.27 12.93
N VAL A 37 0.12 -12.97 13.75
CA VAL A 37 1.58 -12.87 13.78
C VAL A 37 2.10 -13.59 12.55
N LEU A 38 2.90 -12.90 11.76
CA LEU A 38 3.50 -13.41 10.54
C LEU A 38 4.99 -13.66 10.76
N ASP A 39 5.55 -14.57 9.97
CA ASP A 39 7.00 -14.70 9.84
C ASP A 39 7.61 -13.38 9.35
N ASP A 40 8.80 -13.04 9.85
CA ASP A 40 9.46 -11.76 9.56
C ASP A 40 9.65 -11.52 8.07
N LYS A 41 9.97 -12.57 7.29
CA LYS A 41 10.15 -12.47 5.84
C LYS A 41 8.84 -12.13 5.15
N LEU A 42 7.75 -12.80 5.53
CA LEU A 42 6.42 -12.53 4.97
C LEU A 42 5.93 -11.14 5.35
N GLN A 43 6.15 -10.75 6.60
CA GLN A 43 5.80 -9.43 7.13
C GLN A 43 6.53 -8.31 6.36
N GLN A 44 7.82 -8.47 6.10
CA GLN A 44 8.63 -7.53 5.31
C GLN A 44 8.14 -7.48 3.85
N GLN A 45 7.87 -8.62 3.23
CA GLN A 45 7.31 -8.68 1.87
C GLN A 45 5.99 -7.90 1.77
N LEU A 46 5.06 -8.15 2.68
CA LEU A 46 3.76 -7.48 2.67
C LEU A 46 3.87 -5.98 2.97
N ASN A 47 4.72 -5.57 3.93
CA ASN A 47 5.00 -4.16 4.21
C ASN A 47 5.61 -3.45 2.99
N SER A 48 6.42 -4.17 2.20
CA SER A 48 6.99 -3.68 0.95
C SER A 48 6.00 -3.58 -0.22
N CYS A 49 4.70 -3.76 0.04
CA CYS A 49 3.58 -3.74 -0.92
C CYS A 49 3.53 -4.95 -1.88
N ALA A 50 4.15 -6.08 -1.53
CA ALA A 50 4.02 -7.30 -2.31
C ALA A 50 2.54 -7.75 -2.41
N GLY A 51 2.12 -8.14 -3.62
CA GLY A 51 0.75 -8.59 -3.89
C GLY A 51 -0.33 -7.53 -3.72
N GLU A 52 0.04 -6.24 -3.64
CA GLU A 52 -0.93 -5.17 -3.41
C GLU A 52 -1.81 -4.87 -4.62
N ILE A 53 -3.09 -4.77 -4.35
CA ILE A 53 -4.16 -4.52 -5.31
C ILE A 53 -4.69 -3.11 -5.08
N PHE A 54 -4.89 -2.38 -6.16
CA PHE A 54 -5.54 -1.07 -6.18
C PHE A 54 -7.02 -1.23 -6.56
N LEU A 55 -7.89 -0.73 -5.69
CA LEU A 55 -9.33 -0.67 -5.90
C LEU A 55 -9.74 0.77 -6.18
N THR A 56 -10.53 1.00 -7.23
CA THR A 56 -11.01 2.34 -7.61
C THR A 56 -12.46 2.31 -8.07
N GLY A 57 -13.15 3.45 -8.14
CA GLY A 57 -14.58 3.49 -8.46
C GLY A 57 -15.46 3.06 -7.29
N ILE A 58 -14.94 3.20 -6.07
CA ILE A 58 -15.69 2.93 -4.84
C ILE A 58 -16.69 4.07 -4.63
N SER A 59 -17.96 3.74 -4.37
CA SER A 59 -18.98 4.75 -4.08
C SER A 59 -18.73 5.44 -2.75
N LYS A 60 -19.29 6.64 -2.54
CA LYS A 60 -19.18 7.35 -1.25
C LYS A 60 -19.88 6.61 -0.12
N GLU A 61 -20.88 5.81 -0.46
CA GLU A 61 -21.73 5.02 0.43
C GLU A 61 -21.12 3.64 0.74
N THR A 62 -20.17 3.16 -0.07
CA THR A 62 -19.52 1.87 0.16
C THR A 62 -18.62 1.95 1.38
N ARG A 63 -18.87 1.07 2.35
CA ARG A 63 -18.08 0.97 3.59
C ARG A 63 -16.81 0.14 3.36
N ALA A 64 -15.77 0.42 4.14
CA ALA A 64 -14.53 -0.36 4.10
C ALA A 64 -14.79 -1.84 4.46
N GLU A 65 -15.67 -2.07 5.44
CA GLU A 65 -16.08 -3.37 5.94
C GLU A 65 -16.72 -4.22 4.84
N GLN A 66 -17.59 -3.63 4.03
CA GLN A 66 -18.23 -4.32 2.91
C GLN A 66 -17.21 -4.82 1.89
N ILE A 67 -16.14 -4.04 1.63
CA ILE A 67 -15.05 -4.48 0.74
C ILE A 67 -14.30 -5.67 1.34
N VAL A 68 -14.00 -5.60 2.64
CA VAL A 68 -13.33 -6.70 3.37
C VAL A 68 -14.19 -7.95 3.35
N GLU A 69 -15.48 -7.86 3.67
CA GLU A 69 -16.42 -8.99 3.66
C GLU A 69 -16.42 -9.71 2.30
N ILE A 70 -16.55 -8.96 1.20
CA ILE A 70 -16.54 -9.52 -0.15
C ILE A 70 -15.17 -10.13 -0.49
N ALA A 71 -14.09 -9.41 -0.18
CA ALA A 71 -12.74 -9.85 -0.53
C ALA A 71 -12.28 -11.07 0.30
N SER A 72 -12.77 -11.20 1.53
CA SER A 72 -12.51 -12.34 2.42
C SER A 72 -13.15 -13.64 1.94
N LEU A 73 -14.17 -13.59 1.07
CA LEU A 73 -14.72 -14.78 0.41
C LEU A 73 -13.69 -15.49 -0.48
N LEU A 74 -12.68 -14.75 -0.94
CA LEU A 74 -11.64 -15.27 -1.82
C LEU A 74 -10.46 -15.86 -1.03
N GLY A 75 -10.16 -15.29 0.13
CA GLY A 75 -8.98 -15.65 0.91
C GLY A 75 -8.75 -14.68 2.06
N GLU A 76 -7.80 -15.05 2.93
CA GLU A 76 -7.50 -14.25 4.11
C GLU A 76 -6.75 -12.96 3.76
N LEU A 77 -7.20 -11.85 4.34
CA LEU A 77 -6.65 -10.54 4.08
C LEU A 77 -5.53 -10.21 5.06
N TYR A 78 -4.47 -9.59 4.56
CA TYR A 78 -3.45 -8.97 5.39
C TYR A 78 -3.89 -7.55 5.77
N LEU A 79 -4.29 -6.75 4.79
CA LEU A 79 -4.50 -5.32 4.97
C LEU A 79 -5.47 -4.74 3.92
N LEU A 80 -6.41 -3.92 4.38
CA LEU A 80 -7.12 -2.92 3.59
C LEU A 80 -6.71 -1.52 4.07
N ARG A 81 -6.30 -0.66 3.13
CA ARG A 81 -6.11 0.79 3.33
C ARG A 81 -7.16 1.54 2.53
N PHE A 82 -8.27 1.86 3.18
CA PHE A 82 -9.40 2.56 2.59
C PHE A 82 -9.25 4.07 2.74
N LYS A 83 -9.21 4.83 1.64
CA LYS A 83 -8.95 6.27 1.71
C LYS A 83 -10.24 7.03 1.97
N VAL A 84 -10.21 7.87 3.00
CA VAL A 84 -11.33 8.69 3.45
C VAL A 84 -11.01 10.17 3.40
N ASP A 85 -12.04 10.99 3.25
CA ASP A 85 -11.94 12.44 3.37
C ASP A 85 -12.02 12.89 4.83
N HIS A 86 -12.00 14.20 5.06
CA HIS A 86 -12.08 14.78 6.40
C HIS A 86 -13.43 14.50 7.10
N SER A 87 -14.47 14.15 6.34
CA SER A 87 -15.78 13.74 6.88
C SER A 87 -15.87 12.24 7.17
N GLY A 88 -14.79 11.49 6.92
CA GLY A 88 -14.75 10.03 7.09
C GLY A 88 -15.39 9.25 5.94
N LYS A 89 -15.83 9.92 4.85
CA LYS A 89 -16.44 9.28 3.68
C LYS A 89 -15.38 8.82 2.68
N SER A 90 -15.73 7.84 1.85
CA SER A 90 -14.83 7.29 0.82
C SER A 90 -14.32 8.36 -0.15
N ARG A 91 -13.01 8.35 -0.40
CA ARG A 91 -12.36 9.10 -1.50
C ARG A 91 -12.40 8.37 -2.84
N GLY A 92 -13.08 7.22 -2.90
CA GLY A 92 -13.31 6.47 -4.12
C GLY A 92 -12.24 5.44 -4.48
N PHE A 93 -11.28 5.19 -3.58
CA PHE A 93 -10.24 4.19 -3.80
C PHE A 93 -9.67 3.60 -2.51
N ALA A 94 -9.08 2.41 -2.63
CA ALA A 94 -8.45 1.68 -1.54
C ALA A 94 -7.31 0.81 -2.05
N TYR A 95 -6.48 0.32 -1.13
CA TYR A 95 -5.43 -0.67 -1.40
C TYR A 95 -5.72 -1.93 -0.58
N LEU A 96 -5.65 -3.09 -1.21
CA LEU A 96 -5.98 -4.39 -0.62
C LEU A 96 -4.79 -5.34 -0.78
N GLN A 97 -4.47 -6.09 0.27
CA GLN A 97 -3.46 -7.15 0.25
C GLN A 97 -4.01 -8.41 0.92
N TYR A 98 -3.80 -9.55 0.28
CA TYR A 98 -4.01 -10.87 0.87
C TYR A 98 -2.79 -11.30 1.68
N MET A 99 -2.96 -12.29 2.55
CA MET A 99 -1.86 -12.87 3.32
C MET A 99 -0.79 -13.50 2.44
N ASP A 100 -1.20 -14.17 1.35
CA ASP A 100 -0.29 -14.69 0.33
C ASP A 100 -0.17 -13.67 -0.82
N PRO A 101 1.00 -13.03 -1.02
CA PRO A 101 1.22 -12.12 -2.14
C PRO A 101 1.01 -12.77 -3.51
N ASN A 102 1.21 -14.08 -3.63
CA ASN A 102 1.04 -14.81 -4.89
C ASN A 102 -0.43 -14.97 -5.29
N PHE A 103 -1.35 -14.62 -4.40
CA PHE A 103 -2.78 -14.70 -4.65
C PHE A 103 -3.30 -13.56 -5.55
N MET A 104 -2.51 -12.50 -5.73
CA MET A 104 -2.89 -11.32 -6.52
C MET A 104 -3.43 -11.65 -7.92
N PRO A 105 -2.81 -12.51 -8.76
CA PRO A 105 -3.34 -12.81 -10.10
C PRO A 105 -4.73 -13.44 -10.08
N ILE A 106 -5.04 -14.25 -9.06
CA ILE A 106 -6.37 -14.85 -8.87
C ILE A 106 -7.35 -13.75 -8.46
N ALA A 107 -6.97 -12.93 -7.48
CA ALA A 107 -7.78 -11.82 -7.00
C ALA A 107 -8.11 -10.79 -8.10
N LEU A 108 -7.16 -10.47 -8.98
CA LEU A 108 -7.39 -9.57 -10.12
C LEU A 108 -8.47 -10.08 -11.08
N ARG A 109 -8.65 -11.41 -11.19
CA ARG A 109 -9.69 -12.03 -12.05
C ARG A 109 -11.03 -12.19 -11.32
N GLN A 110 -11.01 -12.63 -10.06
CA GLN A 110 -12.23 -13.05 -9.36
C GLN A 110 -12.90 -11.91 -8.57
N LEU A 111 -12.15 -10.96 -8.00
CA LEU A 111 -12.74 -9.85 -7.24
C LEU A 111 -13.71 -8.99 -8.04
N PRO A 112 -13.46 -8.64 -9.33
CA PRO A 112 -14.44 -7.88 -10.11
C PRO A 112 -15.81 -8.58 -10.21
N LEU A 113 -15.81 -9.92 -10.35
CA LEU A 113 -17.04 -10.72 -10.43
C LEU A 113 -17.78 -10.71 -9.09
N LEU A 114 -17.06 -10.89 -7.98
CA LEU A 114 -17.62 -10.81 -6.64
C LEU A 114 -18.21 -9.42 -6.36
N PHE A 115 -17.47 -8.35 -6.63
CA PHE A 115 -18.01 -6.99 -6.44
C PHE A 115 -19.27 -6.76 -7.27
N ARG A 116 -19.36 -7.27 -8.50
CA ARG A 116 -20.58 -7.18 -9.31
C ARG A 116 -21.74 -7.95 -8.68
N GLN A 117 -21.51 -9.16 -8.18
CA GLN A 117 -22.51 -9.98 -7.51
C GLN A 117 -23.08 -9.30 -6.27
N TYR A 118 -22.23 -8.63 -5.48
CA TYR A 118 -22.61 -7.94 -4.24
C TYR A 118 -22.94 -6.45 -4.43
N LYS A 119 -23.42 -6.06 -5.62
CA LYS A 119 -23.90 -4.69 -5.96
C LYS A 119 -22.84 -3.58 -5.83
N CYS A 120 -21.56 -3.93 -5.85
CA CYS A 120 -20.40 -3.03 -5.90
C CYS A 120 -19.75 -2.96 -7.30
N ALA A 121 -20.56 -3.10 -8.36
CA ALA A 121 -20.07 -3.31 -9.73
C ALA A 121 -19.17 -2.19 -10.29
N MET A 122 -19.17 -0.99 -9.69
CA MET A 122 -18.32 0.12 -10.11
C MET A 122 -16.87 -0.02 -9.62
N ILE A 123 -16.61 -0.91 -8.66
CA ILE A 123 -15.27 -1.15 -8.14
C ILE A 123 -14.45 -1.88 -9.19
N ARG A 124 -13.42 -1.19 -9.68
CA ARG A 124 -12.41 -1.72 -10.59
C ARG A 124 -11.20 -2.19 -9.79
N VAL A 125 -10.69 -3.36 -10.17
CA VAL A 125 -9.57 -4.03 -9.50
C VAL A 125 -8.36 -4.00 -10.43
N LYS A 126 -7.23 -3.50 -9.93
CA LYS A 126 -5.98 -3.36 -10.70
C LYS A 126 -4.78 -3.72 -9.84
N GLN A 127 -3.66 -4.09 -10.44
CA GLN A 127 -2.40 -4.18 -9.72
C GLN A 127 -2.00 -2.80 -9.17
N SER A 128 -1.55 -2.73 -7.92
CA SER A 128 -1.05 -1.49 -7.34
C SER A 128 0.26 -1.06 -8.01
N ARG A 129 0.46 0.25 -8.09
CA ARG A 129 1.71 0.88 -8.53
C ARG A 129 2.53 1.41 -7.36
N ASN A 130 2.08 1.18 -6.13
CA ASN A 130 2.84 1.57 -4.96
C ASN A 130 4.13 0.76 -4.91
N SER A 131 5.20 1.45 -4.55
CA SER A 131 6.52 0.88 -4.40
C SER A 131 7.15 1.42 -3.13
N CYS A 132 7.98 0.60 -2.50
CA CYS A 132 8.80 0.99 -1.35
C CYS A 132 10.25 1.21 -1.78
N LYS A 133 10.47 1.46 -3.06
CA LYS A 133 11.80 1.63 -3.66
C LYS A 133 11.85 2.88 -4.51
N LEU A 134 12.85 3.71 -4.26
CA LEU A 134 13.20 4.85 -5.08
C LEU A 134 14.50 4.60 -5.81
N LEU A 135 14.64 5.25 -6.95
CA LEU A 135 15.84 5.25 -7.76
C LEU A 135 16.34 6.68 -7.91
N LEU A 136 17.54 6.93 -7.38
CA LEU A 136 18.29 8.16 -7.56
C LEU A 136 19.24 7.98 -8.74
N LYS A 137 19.05 8.78 -9.79
CA LYS A 137 19.86 8.78 -11.02
C LYS A 137 20.56 10.11 -11.20
N GLY A 138 21.54 10.16 -12.10
CA GLY A 138 22.15 11.44 -12.49
C GLY A 138 23.26 11.90 -11.56
N ILE A 139 23.77 11.00 -10.70
CA ILE A 139 24.87 11.33 -9.78
C ILE A 139 26.18 11.12 -10.53
N CYS A 140 26.84 12.24 -10.80
CA CYS A 140 28.19 12.29 -11.35
C CYS A 140 29.10 13.00 -10.36
N ASP A 141 30.40 12.72 -10.42
CA ASP A 141 31.45 13.48 -9.73
C ASP A 141 31.31 13.51 -8.20
N MET A 142 30.59 12.56 -7.62
CA MET A 142 30.43 12.39 -6.18
C MET A 142 30.75 10.96 -5.79
N SER A 143 31.55 10.78 -4.73
CA SER A 143 31.86 9.44 -4.24
C SER A 143 30.63 8.80 -3.57
N PRO A 144 30.51 7.46 -3.60
CA PRO A 144 29.41 6.76 -2.92
C PRO A 144 29.28 7.09 -1.42
N GLU A 145 30.39 7.37 -0.74
CA GLU A 145 30.41 7.73 0.68
C GLU A 145 29.73 9.07 0.93
N ILE A 146 30.00 10.08 0.11
CA ILE A 146 29.37 11.40 0.23
C ILE A 146 27.86 11.28 -0.01
N VAL A 147 27.46 10.56 -1.06
CA VAL A 147 26.03 10.34 -1.36
C VAL A 147 25.34 9.63 -0.20
N PHE A 148 25.96 8.60 0.37
CA PHE A 148 25.43 7.87 1.52
C PHE A 148 25.20 8.80 2.72
N ASN A 149 26.23 9.56 3.12
CA ASN A 149 26.15 10.49 4.25
C ASN A 149 25.06 11.55 4.04
N MET A 150 24.95 12.08 2.82
CA MET A 150 23.92 13.06 2.48
C MET A 150 22.51 12.48 2.55
N LEU A 151 22.32 11.23 2.08
CA LEU A 151 21.02 10.55 2.16
C LEU A 151 20.67 10.24 3.62
N GLU A 152 21.61 9.74 4.41
CA GLU A 152 21.41 9.39 5.82
C GLU A 152 21.00 10.61 6.66
N GLN A 153 21.59 11.78 6.40
CA GLN A 153 21.20 13.04 7.05
C GLN A 153 19.84 13.59 6.59
N SER A 154 19.38 13.19 5.40
CA SER A 154 18.18 13.76 4.77
C SER A 154 16.93 12.91 4.95
N ILE A 155 17.07 11.59 4.92
CA ILE A 155 15.95 10.64 4.89
C ILE A 155 16.31 9.34 5.64
N ARG A 156 15.30 8.72 6.26
CA ARG A 156 15.42 7.38 6.81
C ARG A 156 15.14 6.34 5.72
N PHE A 157 16.04 5.39 5.54
CA PHE A 157 15.86 4.25 4.63
C PHE A 157 16.36 2.96 5.29
N GLU A 158 15.90 1.82 4.80
CA GLU A 158 16.28 0.50 5.29
C GLU A 158 17.59 0.03 4.67
N LYS A 159 17.73 0.25 3.35
CA LYS A 159 18.92 -0.17 2.60
C LYS A 159 19.17 0.75 1.41
N LEU A 160 20.45 1.03 1.16
CA LEU A 160 20.93 1.71 -0.04
C LEU A 160 21.78 0.75 -0.87
N VAL A 161 21.55 0.72 -2.18
CA VAL A 161 22.36 -0.06 -3.13
C VAL A 161 22.84 0.88 -4.23
N GLY A 162 24.13 1.22 -4.21
CA GLY A 162 24.78 1.97 -5.29
C GLY A 162 25.29 1.05 -6.38
N ARG A 163 25.15 1.47 -7.64
CA ARG A 163 25.72 0.79 -8.80
C ARG A 163 26.42 1.81 -9.69
N GLU A 164 27.70 1.56 -9.97
CA GLU A 164 28.41 2.27 -11.02
C GLU A 164 27.95 1.74 -12.38
N ILE A 165 27.43 2.62 -13.23
CA ILE A 165 26.93 2.25 -14.56
C ILE A 165 28.02 2.50 -15.61
N CYS A 166 28.74 3.60 -15.49
CA CYS A 166 29.99 3.87 -16.18
C CYS A 166 30.89 4.73 -15.30
N ARG A 167 32.15 4.92 -15.68
CA ARG A 167 33.17 5.57 -14.84
C ARG A 167 32.67 6.91 -14.27
N GLY A 168 32.50 6.96 -12.95
CA GLY A 168 32.07 8.16 -12.23
C GLY A 168 30.57 8.47 -12.27
N TYR A 169 29.75 7.62 -12.90
CA TYR A 169 28.30 7.74 -12.94
C TYR A 169 27.62 6.63 -12.14
N PHE A 170 26.88 7.03 -11.12
CA PHE A 170 26.24 6.11 -10.17
C PHE A 170 24.72 6.26 -10.19
N GLU A 171 24.05 5.13 -10.03
CA GLU A 171 22.62 5.07 -9.70
C GLU A 171 22.45 4.39 -8.34
N TYR A 172 21.53 4.90 -7.53
CA TYR A 172 21.27 4.39 -6.19
C TYR A 172 19.83 3.94 -6.03
N GLN A 173 19.65 2.69 -5.62
CA GLN A 173 18.35 2.16 -5.20
C GLN A 173 18.21 2.36 -3.71
N ILE A 174 17.18 3.10 -3.31
CA ILE A 174 16.84 3.39 -1.92
C ILE A 174 15.62 2.53 -1.57
N ILE A 175 15.79 1.63 -0.61
CA ILE A 175 14.78 0.66 -0.18
C ILE A 175 14.24 1.10 1.18
N PHE A 176 12.92 1.15 1.29
CA PHE A 176 12.19 1.53 2.49
C PHE A 176 11.37 0.35 3.01
N SER A 177 11.06 0.39 4.31
CA SER A 177 10.29 -0.68 4.95
C SER A 177 8.84 -0.72 4.46
N CYS A 178 8.30 0.43 4.06
CA CYS A 178 6.92 0.57 3.59
C CYS A 178 6.75 1.76 2.64
N ASN A 179 5.61 1.78 1.94
CA ASN A 179 5.35 2.78 0.90
C ASN A 179 5.22 4.20 1.47
N SER A 180 4.67 4.37 2.68
CA SER A 180 4.55 5.69 3.30
C SER A 180 5.91 6.33 3.54
N GLU A 181 6.89 5.58 4.04
CA GLU A 181 8.26 6.07 4.19
C GLU A 181 8.87 6.49 2.85
N ALA A 182 8.69 5.66 1.81
CA ALA A 182 9.18 6.00 0.48
C ALA A 182 8.52 7.27 -0.10
N VAL A 183 7.22 7.49 0.16
CA VAL A 183 6.51 8.69 -0.28
C VAL A 183 7.04 9.93 0.43
N PHE A 184 7.23 9.87 1.76
CA PHE A 184 7.78 10.98 2.53
C PHE A 184 9.22 11.29 2.12
N ALA A 185 10.07 10.26 2.03
CA ALA A 185 11.44 10.39 1.60
C ALA A 185 11.54 10.99 0.19
N ARG A 186 10.70 10.53 -0.76
CA ARG A 186 10.67 11.12 -2.11
C ARG A 186 10.33 12.61 -2.08
N ARG A 187 9.35 13.01 -1.28
CA ARG A 187 8.96 14.43 -1.14
C ARG A 187 10.12 15.26 -0.62
N ASP A 188 10.82 14.76 0.39
CA ASP A 188 11.90 15.51 1.05
C ASP A 188 13.17 15.54 0.21
N LEU A 189 13.47 14.46 -0.54
CA LEU A 189 14.52 14.43 -1.56
C LEU A 189 14.24 15.42 -2.69
N LEU A 190 13.02 15.49 -3.22
CA LEU A 190 12.67 16.42 -4.31
C LEU A 190 12.86 17.88 -3.90
N ARG A 191 12.67 18.23 -2.62
CA ARG A 191 12.93 19.60 -2.11
C ARG A 191 14.42 19.95 -2.08
N ASN A 192 15.29 18.96 -2.00
CA ASN A 192 16.73 19.13 -1.82
C ASN A 192 17.56 18.49 -2.95
N ILE A 193 16.92 18.17 -4.09
CA ILE A 193 17.52 17.33 -5.13
C ILE A 193 18.78 17.94 -5.75
N THR A 194 18.84 19.27 -5.79
CA THR A 194 19.98 20.04 -6.32
C THR A 194 21.27 19.85 -5.51
N LYS A 195 21.18 19.45 -4.23
CA LYS A 195 22.36 19.14 -3.41
C LYS A 195 23.15 17.97 -3.97
N PHE A 196 22.47 17.06 -4.65
CA PHE A 196 23.07 15.86 -5.23
C PHE A 196 23.64 16.08 -6.63
N GLY A 197 23.42 17.25 -7.24
CA GLY A 197 23.86 17.59 -8.59
C GLY A 197 22.74 18.20 -9.44
N ARG A 198 23.12 18.73 -10.61
CA ARG A 198 22.18 19.45 -11.51
C ARG A 198 21.25 18.53 -12.31
N ASN A 199 21.71 17.33 -12.64
CA ASN A 199 20.99 16.38 -13.50
C ASN A 199 20.38 15.20 -12.73
N VAL A 200 20.19 15.38 -11.41
CA VAL A 200 19.72 14.32 -10.54
C VAL A 200 18.22 14.13 -10.66
N ALA A 201 17.79 12.88 -10.71
CA ALA A 201 16.37 12.51 -10.77
C ALA A 201 16.03 11.48 -9.70
N VAL A 202 14.85 11.65 -9.08
CA VAL A 202 14.27 10.68 -8.13
C VAL A 202 13.03 10.04 -8.76
N LEU A 203 13.16 8.76 -9.08
CA LEU A 203 12.13 7.97 -9.77
C LEU A 203 11.58 6.86 -8.86
N TRP A 204 10.33 6.48 -9.09
CA TRP A 204 9.77 5.26 -8.49
C TRP A 204 10.37 4.05 -9.19
N MET A 205 10.88 3.10 -8.42
CA MET A 205 11.33 1.82 -8.98
C MET A 205 10.12 0.90 -9.15
N LYS A 206 9.93 0.41 -10.36
CA LYS A 206 8.87 -0.54 -10.72
C LYS A 206 9.30 -1.97 -10.47
#